data_AF-A0A959CZ82-F1
#
_entry.id   AF-A0A959CZ82-F1
#
_cell.length_a   1.000
_cell.length_b   1.000
_cell.length_c   1.000
_cell.angle_alpha   90.00
_cell.angle_beta   90.00
_cell.angle_gamma   90.00
#
_symmetry.space_group_name_H-M   'P 1'
#
loop_
_entity.id
_entity.type
_entity.pdbx_description
1 polymer ?
#
loop_
_entity_poly.entity_id
_entity_poly.type
_entity_poly.pdbx_seq_one_letter_code
_entity_poly.pdbx_strand_id
1 'polypeptide(L)'
;QKAEALAAYDRQLDNLKASGQQFGEANKYLVKRKVVNRFKATGFGFWNCDRLLLPPEQSIQAAFRDQYGNFYRHHTAYLAERSKNTIYRFYATDNTALKFDQDTDKLLWIVTDDGKIALLPPEAFEKAGAKKGTYTFQLKLIDKEIRKEEDVRALLQF
;
A
#
# COMPACT_ATOMS: atom_id res chain seq x y z
N GLN A 1 -24.13 42.50 -0.36
CA GLN A 1 -23.34 41.97 0.79
C GLN A 1 -21.86 42.38 0.77
N LYS A 2 -20.97 41.85 -0.09
CA LYS A 2 -19.52 42.21 -0.05
C LYS A 2 -19.24 43.67 -0.43
N ALA A 3 -19.94 44.20 -1.44
CA ALA A 3 -19.78 45.58 -1.89
C ALA A 3 -20.29 46.61 -0.85
N GLU A 4 -21.37 46.29 -0.15
CA GLU A 4 -21.91 47.14 0.93
C GLU A 4 -20.99 47.15 2.15
N ALA A 5 -20.38 46.00 2.49
CA ALA A 5 -19.42 45.92 3.59
C ALA A 5 -18.14 46.74 3.31
N LEU A 6 -17.70 46.79 2.05
CA LEU A 6 -16.58 47.65 1.62
C LEU A 6 -16.95 49.14 1.72
N ALA A 7 -18.11 49.53 1.19
CA ALA A 7 -18.55 50.92 1.21
C ALA A 7 -18.82 51.44 2.64
N ALA A 8 -19.31 50.59 3.55
CA ALA A 8 -19.49 50.94 4.95
C ALA A 8 -18.15 51.11 5.69
N TYR A 9 -17.15 50.31 5.33
CA TYR A 9 -15.80 50.39 5.89
C TYR A 9 -15.06 51.65 5.45
N ASP A 10 -15.17 52.01 4.16
CA ASP A 10 -14.54 53.22 3.62
C ASP A 10 -15.09 54.49 4.32
N ARG A 11 -16.41 54.54 4.58
CA ARG A 11 -17.02 55.62 5.36
C ARG A 11 -16.53 55.69 6.80
N GLN A 12 -16.29 54.55 7.44
CA GLN A 12 -15.72 54.53 8.79
C GLN A 12 -14.28 55.04 8.81
N LEU A 13 -13.47 54.69 7.80
CA LEU A 13 -12.11 55.20 7.66
C LEU A 13 -12.05 56.71 7.46
N ASP A 14 -12.94 57.25 6.63
CA ASP A 14 -12.95 58.69 6.35
C ASP A 14 -13.43 59.52 7.55
N ASN A 15 -14.42 59.01 8.30
CA ASN A 15 -14.84 59.64 9.55
C ASN A 15 -13.74 59.63 10.63
N LEU A 16 -12.96 58.54 10.70
CA LEU A 16 -11.84 58.43 11.63
C LEU A 16 -10.69 59.37 11.26
N LYS A 17 -10.37 59.50 9.96
CA LYS A 17 -9.37 60.47 9.46
C LYS A 17 -9.79 61.91 9.73
N ALA A 18 -11.08 62.24 9.61
CA ALA A 18 -11.62 63.57 9.87
C ALA A 18 -11.60 63.95 11.36
N SER A 19 -11.59 62.98 12.27
CA SER A 19 -11.65 63.21 13.72
C SER A 19 -10.33 63.71 14.36
N GLY A 20 -9.26 63.87 13.58
CA GLY A 20 -8.04 64.58 14.01
C GLY A 20 -7.24 63.94 15.16
N GLN A 21 -7.61 62.76 15.63
CA GLN A 21 -6.84 62.05 16.65
C GLN A 21 -5.56 61.46 16.06
N GLN A 22 -4.45 61.88 16.67
CA GLN A 22 -3.06 61.53 16.36
C GLN A 22 -2.89 60.20 15.62
N PHE A 23 -2.55 60.32 14.33
CA PHE A 23 -2.32 59.24 13.36
C PHE A 23 -1.27 58.18 13.77
N GLY A 24 -0.56 58.37 14.90
CA GLY A 24 0.50 57.49 15.38
C GLY A 24 0.02 56.30 16.23
N GLU A 25 -1.01 56.46 17.06
CA GLU A 25 -1.46 55.39 17.98
C GLU A 25 -2.61 54.54 17.41
N ALA A 26 -3.46 55.11 16.56
CA ALA A 26 -4.58 54.39 15.93
C ALA A 26 -4.13 53.26 14.98
N ASN A 27 -2.95 53.39 14.37
CA ASN A 27 -2.38 52.35 13.49
C ASN A 27 -1.91 51.10 14.25
N LYS A 28 -1.76 51.15 15.57
CA LYS A 28 -1.39 49.97 16.38
C LYS A 28 -2.53 48.96 16.47
N TYR A 29 -3.77 49.42 16.31
CA TYR A 29 -5.00 48.62 16.35
C TYR A 29 -5.63 48.42 14.96
N LEU A 30 -5.26 49.22 13.97
CA LEU A 30 -5.65 49.03 12.57
C LEU A 30 -4.77 47.95 11.91
N VAL A 31 -5.19 46.70 12.11
CA VAL A 31 -5.09 45.61 11.12
C VAL A 31 -3.74 44.89 11.04
N LYS A 32 -3.41 44.09 12.07
CA LYS A 32 -2.68 42.83 11.83
C LYS A 32 -3.63 41.83 11.16
N ARG A 33 -3.75 41.89 9.83
CA ARG A 33 -4.47 40.87 9.06
C ARG A 33 -3.63 39.59 9.04
N LYS A 34 -3.78 38.74 10.06
CA LYS A 34 -3.25 37.36 10.01
C LYS A 34 -4.10 36.57 9.02
N VAL A 35 -3.59 36.34 7.82
CA VAL A 35 -4.18 35.40 6.87
C VAL A 35 -3.98 34.01 7.45
N VAL A 36 -5.02 33.44 8.04
CA VAL A 36 -5.03 32.05 8.50
C VAL A 36 -5.75 31.24 7.44
N ASN A 37 -5.02 30.36 6.74
CA ASN A 37 -5.62 29.40 5.81
C ASN A 37 -6.45 28.41 6.64
N ARG A 38 -7.77 28.61 6.66
CA ARG A 38 -8.70 27.71 7.35
C ARG A 38 -9.16 26.64 6.35
N PHE A 39 -8.43 25.54 6.25
CA PHE A 39 -8.92 24.37 5.54
C PHE A 39 -10.04 23.73 6.37
N LYS A 40 -11.21 23.60 5.76
CA LYS A 40 -12.33 22.81 6.30
C LYS A 40 -12.53 21.66 5.33
N ALA A 41 -12.26 20.43 5.77
CA ALA A 41 -12.69 19.25 5.03
C ALA A 41 -14.22 19.25 5.01
N THR A 42 -14.82 19.51 3.85
CA THR A 42 -16.28 19.50 3.65
C THR A 42 -16.86 18.10 3.54
N GLY A 43 -15.99 17.10 3.43
CA GLY A 43 -16.29 15.67 3.42
C GLY A 43 -15.03 14.90 3.03
N PHE A 44 -15.00 13.60 3.31
CA PHE A 44 -14.08 12.71 2.62
C PHE A 44 -14.61 12.56 1.19
N GLY A 45 -13.88 13.07 0.21
CA GLY A 45 -14.11 12.62 -1.16
C GLY A 45 -13.77 11.14 -1.22
N PHE A 46 -14.55 10.35 -1.98
CA PHE A 46 -14.02 9.10 -2.47
C PHE A 46 -12.82 9.45 -3.34
N TRP A 47 -11.62 9.39 -2.77
CA TRP A 47 -10.45 9.17 -3.59
C TRP A 47 -10.73 7.88 -4.31
N ASN A 48 -10.65 7.87 -5.65
CA ASN A 48 -10.68 6.62 -6.40
C ASN A 48 -9.51 5.77 -5.90
N CYS A 49 -9.79 4.96 -4.89
CA CYS A 49 -8.94 3.89 -4.47
C CYS A 49 -9.22 2.75 -5.42
N ASP A 50 -8.14 2.28 -6.03
CA ASP A 50 -8.01 0.97 -6.64
C ASP A 50 -8.68 0.71 -7.99
N ARG A 51 -7.82 0.15 -8.83
CA ARG A 51 -8.02 -0.61 -10.07
C ARG A 51 -9.45 -1.17 -10.19
N LEU A 52 -10.32 -0.47 -10.96
CA LEU A 52 -11.70 -0.90 -11.25
C LEU A 52 -11.79 -2.23 -12.01
N LEU A 53 -10.69 -2.68 -12.61
CA LEU A 53 -10.57 -3.96 -13.29
C LEU A 53 -9.85 -4.94 -12.36
N LEU A 54 -10.59 -5.95 -11.91
CA LEU A 54 -9.99 -7.13 -11.30
C LEU A 54 -9.13 -7.80 -12.39
N PRO A 55 -7.82 -8.00 -12.15
CA PRO A 55 -7.03 -8.82 -13.06
C PRO A 55 -7.63 -10.22 -13.14
N PRO A 56 -7.41 -10.96 -14.24
CA PRO A 56 -7.84 -12.34 -14.35
C PRO A 56 -7.15 -13.17 -13.25
N GLU A 57 -7.86 -13.42 -12.15
CA GLU A 57 -7.38 -14.22 -11.04
C GLU A 57 -7.64 -15.70 -11.32
N GLN A 58 -6.58 -16.48 -11.32
CA GLN A 58 -6.69 -17.92 -11.29
C GLN A 58 -6.76 -18.40 -9.84
N SER A 59 -7.70 -19.30 -9.57
CA SER A 59 -7.79 -20.02 -8.31
C SER A 59 -7.39 -21.48 -8.54
N ILE A 60 -6.41 -21.96 -7.79
CA ILE A 60 -6.00 -23.37 -7.79
C ILE A 60 -5.97 -23.91 -6.36
N GLN A 61 -6.10 -25.23 -6.24
CA GLN A 61 -5.79 -25.92 -4.98
C GLN A 61 -4.31 -26.27 -5.01
N ALA A 62 -3.54 -25.73 -4.07
CA ALA A 62 -2.09 -25.85 -4.05
C ALA A 62 -1.63 -26.75 -2.91
N ALA A 63 -0.72 -27.66 -3.23
CA ALA A 63 0.13 -28.37 -2.28
C ALA A 63 1.59 -27.95 -2.50
N PHE A 64 2.41 -28.05 -1.46
CA PHE A 64 3.78 -27.53 -1.48
C PHE A 64 4.75 -28.63 -1.06
N ARG A 65 5.74 -28.93 -1.91
CA ARG A 65 6.77 -29.94 -1.67
C ARG A 65 8.14 -29.38 -2.03
N ASP A 66 9.18 -29.73 -1.29
CA ASP A 66 10.55 -29.35 -1.66
C ASP A 66 11.22 -30.33 -2.65
N GLN A 67 12.45 -30.02 -3.04
CA GLN A 67 13.28 -30.88 -3.89
C GLN A 67 13.69 -32.21 -3.24
N TYR A 68 13.64 -32.32 -1.91
CA TYR A 68 13.97 -33.54 -1.15
C TYR A 68 12.76 -34.44 -0.93
N GLY A 69 11.57 -33.92 -1.25
CA GLY A 69 10.31 -34.61 -1.16
C GLY A 69 9.50 -34.34 0.10
N ASN A 70 9.92 -33.41 0.95
CA ASN A 70 9.21 -33.00 2.16
C ASN A 70 8.01 -32.12 1.82
N PHE A 71 6.89 -32.35 2.50
CA PHE A 71 5.67 -31.55 2.32
C PHE A 71 5.60 -30.43 3.34
N TYR A 72 5.31 -29.21 2.86
CA TYR A 72 5.07 -28.06 3.73
C TYR A 72 3.59 -27.95 4.05
N ARG A 73 3.17 -28.74 5.03
CA ARG A 73 1.87 -28.62 5.69
C ARG A 73 2.06 -27.84 6.96
N HIS A 74 1.10 -27.01 7.32
CA HIS A 74 1.10 -26.29 8.58
C HIS A 74 2.21 -25.23 8.74
N HIS A 75 2.69 -24.67 7.62
CA HIS A 75 3.73 -23.65 7.59
C HIS A 75 3.18 -22.29 7.15
N THR A 76 3.80 -21.21 7.64
CA THR A 76 3.47 -19.85 7.16
C THR A 76 4.10 -19.64 5.79
N ALA A 77 3.25 -19.29 4.83
CA ALA A 77 3.65 -19.02 3.46
C ALA A 77 3.31 -17.57 3.08
N TYR A 78 4.10 -17.04 2.16
CA TYR A 78 3.97 -15.69 1.65
C TYR A 78 3.97 -15.73 0.12
N LEU A 79 3.06 -14.99 -0.48
CA LEU A 79 2.99 -14.75 -1.92
C LEU A 79 3.12 -13.25 -2.16
N ALA A 80 4.20 -12.82 -2.78
CA ALA A 80 4.38 -11.45 -3.24
C ALA A 80 3.96 -11.33 -4.71
N GLU A 81 3.04 -10.41 -5.00
CA GLU A 81 2.64 -10.06 -6.36
C GLU A 81 3.15 -8.65 -6.71
N ARG A 82 4.06 -8.56 -7.68
CA ARG A 82 4.72 -7.30 -8.07
C ARG A 82 3.73 -6.26 -8.60
N SER A 83 2.77 -6.70 -9.41
CA SER A 83 1.79 -5.83 -10.08
C SER A 83 0.77 -5.20 -9.14
N LYS A 84 0.51 -5.83 -8.00
CA LYS A 84 -0.38 -5.33 -6.94
C LYS A 84 0.38 -4.65 -5.82
N ASN A 85 1.70 -4.77 -5.79
CA ASN A 85 2.56 -4.32 -4.68
C ASN A 85 2.04 -4.87 -3.32
N THR A 86 1.60 -6.13 -3.33
CA THR A 86 0.94 -6.78 -2.19
C THR A 86 1.63 -8.09 -1.85
N ILE A 87 1.75 -8.35 -0.54
CA ILE A 87 2.20 -9.63 0.00
C ILE A 87 1.02 -10.29 0.71
N TYR A 88 0.62 -11.45 0.25
CA TYR A 88 -0.39 -12.28 0.91
C TYR A 88 0.30 -13.24 1.86
N ARG A 89 -0.12 -13.25 3.13
CA ARG A 89 0.29 -14.26 4.11
C ARG A 89 -0.82 -15.27 4.26
N PHE A 90 -0.50 -16.55 4.14
CA PHE A 90 -1.44 -17.65 4.32
C PHE A 90 -0.77 -18.85 4.99
N TYR A 91 -1.58 -19.83 5.35
CA TYR A 91 -1.13 -21.04 5.99
C TYR A 91 -1.18 -22.19 4.99
N ALA A 92 -0.03 -22.82 4.75
CA ALA A 92 0.10 -23.89 3.77
C ALA A 92 -0.57 -25.17 4.27
N THR A 93 -1.47 -25.72 3.48
CA THR A 93 -2.12 -27.02 3.66
C THR A 93 -2.09 -27.81 2.34
N ASP A 94 -2.54 -29.07 2.33
CA ASP A 94 -2.56 -29.91 1.12
C ASP A 94 -3.51 -29.41 0.03
N ASN A 95 -4.51 -28.60 0.39
CA ASN A 95 -5.49 -27.99 -0.51
C ASN A 95 -5.60 -26.50 -0.20
N THR A 96 -4.47 -25.80 -0.32
CA THR A 96 -4.46 -24.35 -0.11
C THR A 96 -5.13 -23.69 -1.30
N ALA A 97 -6.23 -22.99 -1.08
CA ALA A 97 -6.85 -22.17 -2.12
C ALA A 97 -5.95 -20.97 -2.41
N LEU A 98 -5.13 -21.07 -3.45
CA LEU A 98 -4.22 -20.01 -3.88
C LEU A 98 -4.88 -19.24 -5.03
N LYS A 99 -5.01 -17.93 -4.84
CA LYS A 99 -5.46 -17.00 -5.86
C LYS A 99 -4.30 -16.15 -6.32
N PHE A 100 -4.07 -16.10 -7.61
CA PHE A 100 -3.02 -15.28 -8.18
C PHE A 100 -3.37 -14.85 -9.61
N ASP A 101 -2.81 -13.71 -10.02
CA ASP A 101 -2.97 -13.16 -11.38
C ASP A 101 -2.18 -14.02 -12.41
N GLN A 102 -2.55 -14.21 -13.66
CA GLN A 102 -1.68 -15.00 -14.57
C GLN A 102 -0.53 -14.19 -15.16
N ASP A 103 -0.71 -12.87 -15.34
CA ASP A 103 0.12 -12.08 -16.25
C ASP A 103 1.24 -11.30 -15.55
N THR A 104 1.57 -11.65 -14.31
CA THR A 104 2.38 -10.79 -13.45
C THR A 104 3.41 -11.56 -12.65
N ASP A 105 4.59 -10.97 -12.44
CA ASP A 105 5.66 -11.58 -11.66
C ASP A 105 5.23 -11.82 -10.21
N LYS A 106 5.52 -13.02 -9.72
CA LYS A 106 5.21 -13.42 -8.33
C LYS A 106 6.32 -14.25 -7.75
N LEU A 107 6.50 -14.08 -6.47
CA LEU A 107 7.40 -14.88 -5.68
C LEU A 107 6.62 -15.50 -4.54
N LEU A 108 6.78 -16.80 -4.33
CA LEU A 108 6.25 -17.45 -3.15
C LEU A 108 7.38 -18.01 -2.32
N TRP A 109 7.30 -17.83 -1.01
CA TRP A 109 8.22 -18.49 -0.09
C TRP A 109 7.50 -19.02 1.13
N ILE A 110 8.05 -20.08 1.70
CA ILE A 110 7.59 -20.70 2.93
C ILE A 110 8.74 -20.62 3.93
N VAL A 111 8.42 -20.21 5.15
CA VAL A 111 9.35 -20.24 6.28
C VAL A 111 9.19 -21.57 6.97
N THR A 112 10.27 -22.34 7.07
CA THR A 112 10.32 -23.66 7.69
C THR A 112 10.53 -23.55 9.21
N ASP A 113 10.25 -24.62 9.96
CA ASP A 113 10.41 -24.64 11.42
C ASP A 113 11.86 -24.40 11.88
N ASP A 114 12.84 -24.75 11.06
CA ASP A 114 14.27 -24.50 11.27
C ASP A 114 14.72 -23.10 10.80
N GLY A 115 13.77 -22.22 10.45
CA GLY A 115 14.03 -20.84 10.05
C GLY A 115 14.64 -20.68 8.65
N LYS A 116 14.65 -21.74 7.84
CA LYS A 116 15.07 -21.68 6.43
C LYS A 116 13.92 -21.19 5.54
N ILE A 117 14.27 -20.90 4.29
CA ILE A 117 13.32 -20.43 3.28
C ILE A 117 13.23 -21.44 2.16
N ALA A 118 12.02 -21.94 1.90
CA ALA A 118 11.69 -22.66 0.69
C ALA A 118 11.10 -21.70 -0.33
N LEU A 119 11.76 -21.55 -1.49
CA LEU A 119 11.46 -20.54 -2.50
C LEU A 119 10.80 -21.14 -3.75
N LEU A 120 9.80 -20.47 -4.27
CA LEU A 120 9.17 -20.74 -5.55
C LEU A 120 9.34 -19.51 -6.46
N PRO A 121 10.19 -19.60 -7.51
CA PRO A 121 10.46 -18.48 -8.42
C PRO A 121 9.26 -18.19 -9.36
N PRO A 122 9.20 -16.99 -9.97
CA PRO A 122 8.11 -16.59 -10.86
C PRO A 122 7.87 -17.58 -12.02
N GLU A 123 8.93 -18.10 -12.61
CA GLU A 123 8.90 -19.04 -13.74
C GLU A 123 8.14 -20.34 -13.42
N ALA A 124 8.05 -20.73 -12.15
CA ALA A 124 7.37 -21.94 -11.74
C ALA A 124 5.83 -21.83 -11.79
N PHE A 125 5.29 -20.61 -11.83
CA PHE A 125 3.84 -20.36 -11.89
C PHE A 125 3.24 -20.60 -13.27
N GLU A 126 4.01 -20.42 -14.35
CA GLU A 126 3.59 -20.68 -15.73
C GLU A 126 3.05 -22.11 -15.92
N LYS A 127 3.70 -23.09 -15.26
CA LYS A 127 3.32 -24.51 -15.33
C LYS A 127 2.05 -24.83 -14.54
N ALA A 128 1.70 -24.01 -13.56
CA ALA A 128 0.49 -24.15 -12.76
C ALA A 128 -0.73 -23.58 -13.47
N GLY A 129 -0.52 -22.58 -14.35
CA GLY A 129 -1.55 -21.85 -15.09
C GLY A 129 -2.53 -22.72 -15.89
N ALA A 130 -2.06 -23.86 -16.39
CA ALA A 130 -2.81 -24.68 -17.35
C ALA A 130 -3.71 -25.77 -16.73
N LYS A 131 -3.71 -25.97 -15.41
CA LYS A 131 -4.36 -27.14 -14.78
C LYS A 131 -5.61 -26.79 -13.97
N LYS A 132 -6.71 -27.50 -14.22
CA LYS A 132 -7.88 -27.55 -13.33
C LYS A 132 -7.66 -28.63 -12.26
N GLY A 133 -7.68 -28.26 -10.99
CA GLY A 133 -7.57 -29.20 -9.86
C GLY A 133 -6.44 -28.86 -8.88
N THR A 134 -5.98 -29.88 -8.14
CA THR A 134 -4.87 -29.74 -7.20
C THR A 134 -3.52 -29.76 -7.94
N TYR A 135 -2.69 -28.77 -7.69
CA TYR A 135 -1.34 -28.65 -8.23
C TYR A 135 -0.31 -28.66 -7.10
N THR A 136 0.71 -29.49 -7.21
CA THR A 136 1.82 -29.52 -6.26
C THR A 136 2.97 -28.67 -6.78
N PHE A 137 3.24 -27.56 -6.11
CA PHE A 137 4.41 -26.74 -6.36
C PHE A 137 5.66 -27.39 -5.80
N GLN A 138 6.73 -27.37 -6.59
CA GLN A 138 8.06 -27.80 -6.17
C GLN A 138 8.88 -26.57 -5.76
N LEU A 139 9.15 -26.44 -4.46
CA LEU A 139 9.95 -25.37 -3.90
C LEU A 139 11.41 -25.77 -3.84
N LYS A 140 12.29 -24.79 -3.95
CA LYS A 140 13.71 -24.91 -3.69
C LYS A 140 14.00 -24.47 -2.27
N LEU A 141 14.27 -25.42 -1.38
CA LEU A 141 14.80 -25.15 -0.05
C LEU A 141 16.19 -24.53 -0.17
N ILE A 142 16.37 -23.36 0.42
CA ILE A 142 17.63 -22.63 0.43
C ILE A 142 18.37 -22.97 1.71
N ASP A 143 19.41 -23.79 1.58
CA ASP A 143 20.28 -24.20 2.69
C ASP A 143 21.38 -23.16 2.96
N LYS A 144 20.98 -21.89 3.04
CA LYS A 144 21.86 -20.77 3.40
C LYS A 144 21.40 -20.24 4.74
N GLU A 145 22.33 -20.11 5.68
CA GLU A 145 22.06 -19.49 6.97
C GLU A 145 21.75 -18.01 6.79
N ILE A 146 20.58 -17.58 7.26
CA ILE A 146 20.12 -16.20 7.16
C ILE A 146 20.47 -15.50 8.46
N ARG A 147 21.47 -14.61 8.42
CA ARG A 147 21.92 -13.88 9.61
C ARG A 147 21.56 -12.41 9.59
N LYS A 148 21.36 -11.82 8.40
CA LYS A 148 21.06 -10.40 8.21
C LYS A 148 19.94 -10.20 7.20
N GLU A 149 19.28 -9.04 7.26
CA GLU A 149 18.22 -8.65 6.31
C GLU A 149 18.70 -8.68 4.86
N GLU A 150 19.96 -8.26 4.62
CA GLU A 150 20.60 -8.24 3.31
C GLU A 150 20.58 -9.62 2.63
N ASP A 151 20.74 -10.70 3.41
CA ASP A 151 20.67 -12.06 2.89
C ASP A 151 19.27 -12.40 2.39
N VAL A 152 18.23 -12.01 3.15
CA VAL A 152 16.83 -12.21 2.76
C VAL A 152 16.50 -11.42 1.50
N ARG A 153 16.94 -10.15 1.45
CA ARG A 153 16.70 -9.26 0.31
C ARG A 153 17.34 -9.80 -0.97
N ALA A 154 18.55 -10.32 -0.89
CA ALA A 154 19.23 -10.93 -2.03
C ALA A 154 18.53 -12.21 -2.52
N LEU A 155 17.96 -13.01 -1.60
CA LEU A 155 17.26 -14.24 -1.94
C LEU A 155 15.86 -14.00 -2.55
N LEU A 156 15.17 -12.95 -2.12
CA LEU A 156 13.81 -12.63 -2.54
C LEU A 156 13.74 -11.58 -3.66
N GLN A 157 14.82 -11.38 -4.40
CA GLN A 157 14.86 -10.43 -5.51
C GLN A 157 14.26 -11.03 -6.79
N PHE A 158 13.24 -10.37 -7.37
CA PHE A 158 12.55 -10.74 -8.61
C PHE A 158 11.99 -9.51 -9.35
#